data_AF-A0A9D2R478-F1
#
_entry.id   AF-A0A9D2R478-F1
#
_cell.length_a   1.000
_cell.length_b   1.000
_cell.length_c   1.000
_cell.angle_alpha   90.00
_cell.angle_beta   90.00
_cell.angle_gamma   90.00
#
_symmetry.space_group_name_H-M   'P 1'
#
loop_
_entity.id
_entity.type
_entity.pdbx_description
1 polymer ?
#
loop_
_entity_poly.entity_id
_entity_poly.type
_entity_poly.pdbx_seq_one_letter_code
_entity_poly.pdbx_strand_id
1 'polypeptide(L)'
;MAKKKGNRKRNTAAGKQGAAAVRADAVHSAAAGSEAAERAAAADRTGAAVHSAPAGPEAAGRRAAEEDRVFAERLSRHHDELRWLYMELYGNSDMFAELCDQMKRYYDSRKESLKALDLKREKEGKWYRSRDMVGMMMYIDNFAGNLKGVQEKLPYLEKCNVNYIHLMPFLDSPKGRSDGGYAVADFRKVKPELGTMDDLAELADKCHEKGISLCMDFVMNHTSEDHEWAVKARQGDGEYMSRYFFYADPSIPAEYEKTVPQVFPTTAPGNFTWLPEIGHYVMTTFYPYQWDLNYRNPRVFNEMMYNFLYLANQGMDIIRIDAVPYIWKELGTNCRNLQQVHTIVRMMRMIGEIVCPGIVLLGEVVMEPEKVAPYFGTVEKPECHMLYNVTTMATTWNTVATRDVRLLRKQMDIVCSLPKEYTFLNYLRCHDDIGWGLDYATLSEWGMKEVPHKKYLNDYFLGRTEGSVSRGELYNEDPVTGDARFCATTASMCGIESAGFEQDEEKMECAVVKDIMLHAYMFTQSGIPMLYSGDEIGQVNDYTYKDDPDKAPDSRYIHRGKFCWDVAENIEKEGSVQEKIFHALTRLEEIRRNHA
;
A
#
# COMPACT_ATOMS: atom_id res chain seq x y z
N MET A 1 27.73 64.53 21.15
CA MET A 1 27.95 65.90 20.62
C MET A 1 27.14 66.12 19.34
N ALA A 2 26.21 67.09 19.39
CA ALA A 2 25.66 67.89 18.27
C ALA A 2 24.81 67.17 17.19
N LYS A 3 23.46 67.22 17.12
CA LYS A 3 22.46 68.32 17.11
C LYS A 3 22.66 69.42 16.05
N LYS A 4 21.80 69.39 15.02
CA LYS A 4 21.10 70.51 14.31
C LYS A 4 19.96 69.84 13.50
N LYS A 5 18.65 70.00 13.70
CA LYS A 5 17.71 71.11 14.02
C LYS A 5 17.65 72.23 12.97
N GLY A 6 16.46 72.39 12.39
CA GLY A 6 15.98 73.57 11.64
C GLY A 6 14.87 73.16 10.64
N ASN A 7 13.58 73.01 10.95
CA ASN A 7 12.58 73.88 11.58
C ASN A 7 11.96 74.93 10.63
N ARG A 8 10.66 74.79 10.28
CA ARG A 8 9.55 75.77 10.45
C ARG A 8 8.40 75.52 9.45
N LYS A 9 7.18 75.18 9.92
CA LYS A 9 5.99 76.06 10.15
C LYS A 9 5.25 76.37 8.83
N ARG A 10 3.90 76.34 8.70
CA ARG A 10 2.81 76.68 9.65
C ARG A 10 1.43 76.39 9.00
N ASN A 11 0.40 76.28 9.86
CA ASN A 11 -1.03 76.64 9.64
C ASN A 11 -1.89 75.71 8.74
N THR A 12 -3.16 75.39 9.01
CA THR A 12 -4.15 75.84 10.02
C THR A 12 -5.37 74.90 10.02
N ALA A 13 -5.93 74.70 11.22
CA ALA A 13 -7.33 74.58 11.63
C ALA A 13 -8.46 74.13 10.67
N ALA A 14 -9.25 73.17 11.17
CA ALA A 14 -10.71 72.95 11.07
C ALA A 14 -10.93 71.43 10.93
N GLY A 15 -11.72 70.70 11.72
CA GLY A 15 -13.02 71.01 12.31
C GLY A 15 -13.88 69.78 12.01
N LYS A 16 -14.28 69.03 13.05
CA LYS A 16 -15.13 67.84 12.98
C LYS A 16 -16.42 68.12 12.21
N GLN A 17 -16.80 67.23 11.29
CA GLN A 17 -18.19 66.87 10.96
C GLN A 17 -18.22 65.68 9.98
N GLY A 18 -19.10 64.70 10.22
CA GLY A 18 -19.61 63.85 9.12
C GLY A 18 -19.07 62.43 9.00
N ALA A 19 -19.10 61.64 10.08
CA ALA A 19 -19.36 60.21 9.94
C ALA A 19 -20.86 60.03 9.67
N ALA A 20 -21.25 59.78 8.41
CA ALA A 20 -22.53 59.19 7.98
C ALA A 20 -22.73 59.40 6.47
N ALA A 21 -22.07 58.60 5.62
CA ALA A 21 -22.50 58.35 4.23
C ALA A 21 -21.57 57.36 3.48
N VAL A 22 -21.04 56.31 4.13
CA VAL A 22 -20.43 55.17 3.41
C VAL A 22 -20.63 53.91 4.26
N ARG A 23 -21.88 53.49 4.44
CA ARG A 23 -22.20 52.21 5.08
C ARG A 23 -23.56 51.61 4.69
N ALA A 24 -24.20 52.11 3.64
CA ALA A 24 -25.51 51.63 3.20
C ALA A 24 -25.47 50.77 1.92
N ASP A 25 -24.45 50.89 1.06
CA ASP A 25 -24.43 50.16 -0.23
C ASP A 25 -23.59 48.86 -0.24
N ALA A 26 -22.87 48.54 0.83
CA ALA A 26 -22.09 47.30 0.93
C ALA A 26 -22.83 46.15 1.67
N VAL A 27 -24.02 46.41 2.21
CA VAL A 27 -24.80 45.42 2.99
C VAL A 27 -25.91 44.78 2.16
N HIS A 28 -26.21 45.30 0.96
CA HIS A 28 -27.24 44.73 0.08
C HIS A 28 -26.71 43.81 -1.05
N SER A 29 -25.41 43.77 -1.33
CA SER A 29 -24.86 42.79 -2.29
C SER A 29 -24.36 41.50 -1.64
N ALA A 30 -24.04 41.51 -0.34
CA ALA A 30 -23.59 40.32 0.39
C ALA A 30 -24.74 39.41 0.84
N ALA A 31 -25.92 39.96 1.13
CA ALA A 31 -27.09 39.19 1.55
C ALA A 31 -27.80 38.45 0.40
N ALA A 32 -27.79 39.01 -0.82
CA ALA A 32 -28.39 38.37 -1.99
C ALA A 32 -27.56 37.17 -2.50
N GLY A 33 -26.25 37.15 -2.23
CA GLY A 33 -25.37 36.02 -2.55
C GLY A 33 -25.49 34.85 -1.57
N SER A 34 -25.82 35.11 -0.30
CA SER A 34 -25.95 34.05 0.72
C SER A 34 -27.29 33.33 0.66
N GLU A 35 -28.40 34.01 0.34
CA GLU A 35 -29.71 33.36 0.19
C GLU A 35 -29.81 32.48 -1.08
N ALA A 36 -29.07 32.81 -2.14
CA ALA A 36 -28.97 31.97 -3.33
C ALA A 36 -28.11 30.71 -3.09
N ALA A 37 -27.05 30.84 -2.27
CA ALA A 37 -26.21 29.72 -1.86
C ALA A 37 -26.90 28.80 -0.82
N GLU A 38 -27.69 29.35 0.11
CA GLU A 38 -28.49 28.55 1.05
C GLU A 38 -29.67 27.85 0.37
N ARG A 39 -30.29 28.44 -0.67
CA ARG A 39 -31.32 27.74 -1.46
C ARG A 39 -30.75 26.65 -2.37
N ALA A 40 -29.51 26.79 -2.83
CA ALA A 40 -28.80 25.72 -3.54
C ALA A 40 -28.36 24.58 -2.58
N ALA A 41 -27.96 24.91 -1.35
CA ALA A 41 -27.55 23.94 -0.33
C ALA A 41 -28.74 23.24 0.37
N ALA A 42 -29.94 23.84 0.38
CA ALA A 42 -31.15 23.23 0.94
C ALA A 42 -31.86 22.27 -0.03
N ALA A 43 -31.63 22.40 -1.34
CA ALA A 43 -32.20 21.49 -2.34
C ALA A 43 -31.50 20.11 -2.38
N ASP A 44 -30.31 20.00 -1.78
CA ASP A 44 -29.50 18.77 -1.74
C ASP A 44 -29.64 17.98 -0.42
N ARG A 45 -30.53 18.43 0.49
CA ARG A 45 -30.79 17.80 1.80
C ARG A 45 -32.21 17.26 1.98
N THR A 46 -32.86 16.88 0.90
CA THR A 46 -34.01 15.97 0.96
C THR A 46 -33.72 14.77 0.07
N GLY A 47 -33.00 13.80 0.62
CA GLY A 47 -32.95 12.45 0.11
C GLY A 47 -34.32 11.80 0.23
N ALA A 48 -35.26 12.21 -0.61
CA ALA A 48 -36.38 11.36 -0.96
C ALA A 48 -35.81 10.26 -1.84
N ALA A 49 -35.87 9.02 -1.38
CA ALA A 49 -35.54 7.85 -2.17
C ALA A 49 -36.31 7.90 -3.49
N VAL A 50 -35.64 8.30 -4.56
CA VAL A 50 -36.15 8.14 -5.92
C VAL A 50 -36.03 6.66 -6.21
N HIS A 51 -37.07 5.89 -5.90
CA HIS A 51 -37.31 4.64 -6.58
C HIS A 51 -37.40 4.98 -8.07
N SER A 52 -36.31 4.76 -8.81
CA SER A 52 -36.31 4.82 -10.25
C SER A 52 -37.30 3.77 -10.74
N ALA A 53 -38.33 4.22 -11.46
CA ALA A 53 -39.20 3.30 -12.19
C ALA A 53 -38.31 2.46 -13.14
N PRO A 54 -38.57 1.15 -13.29
CA PRO A 54 -37.74 0.32 -14.15
C PRO A 54 -37.78 0.89 -15.57
N ALA A 55 -36.60 1.12 -16.14
CA ALA A 55 -36.47 1.57 -17.52
C ALA A 55 -37.22 0.61 -18.45
N GLY A 56 -38.05 1.15 -19.35
CA GLY A 56 -38.77 0.33 -20.32
C GLY A 56 -37.83 -0.55 -21.14
N PRO A 57 -38.30 -1.70 -21.67
CA PRO A 57 -37.45 -2.72 -22.32
C PRO A 57 -36.59 -2.17 -23.47
N GLU A 58 -37.05 -1.13 -24.16
CA GLU A 58 -36.29 -0.48 -25.24
C GLU A 58 -35.09 0.33 -24.73
N ALA A 59 -35.19 0.97 -23.56
CA ALA A 59 -34.09 1.70 -22.93
C ALA A 59 -33.06 0.75 -22.32
N ALA A 60 -33.50 -0.38 -21.76
CA ALA A 60 -32.62 -1.44 -21.28
C ALA A 60 -31.80 -2.06 -22.44
N GLY A 61 -32.44 -2.33 -23.58
CA GLY A 61 -31.76 -2.85 -24.77
C GLY A 61 -30.71 -1.88 -25.35
N ARG A 62 -31.00 -0.56 -25.37
CA ARG A 62 -30.03 0.45 -25.82
C ARG A 62 -28.81 0.56 -24.88
N ARG A 63 -29.03 0.44 -23.57
CA ARG A 63 -27.94 0.46 -22.57
C ARG A 63 -27.03 -0.76 -22.70
N ALA A 64 -27.61 -1.96 -22.81
CA ALA A 64 -26.83 -3.18 -23.00
C ALA A 64 -25.96 -3.12 -24.26
N ALA A 65 -26.50 -2.61 -25.37
CA ALA A 65 -25.75 -2.44 -26.61
C ALA A 65 -24.58 -1.42 -26.49
N GLU A 66 -24.75 -0.38 -25.68
CA GLU A 66 -23.68 0.59 -25.38
C GLU A 66 -22.58 -0.05 -24.53
N GLU A 67 -22.94 -0.80 -23.49
CA GLU A 67 -21.99 -1.51 -22.62
C GLU A 67 -21.19 -2.57 -23.40
N ASP A 68 -21.86 -3.32 -24.29
CA ASP A 68 -21.22 -4.25 -25.21
C ASP A 68 -20.22 -3.53 -26.13
N ARG A 69 -20.59 -2.35 -26.64
CA ARG A 69 -19.70 -1.53 -27.47
C ARG A 69 -18.46 -1.07 -26.69
N VAL A 70 -18.64 -0.58 -25.46
CA VAL A 70 -17.54 -0.10 -24.62
C VAL A 70 -16.56 -1.24 -24.31
N PHE A 71 -17.07 -2.41 -23.92
CA PHE A 71 -16.23 -3.58 -23.70
C PHE A 71 -15.48 -3.99 -24.98
N ALA A 72 -16.19 -4.08 -26.11
CA ALA A 72 -15.58 -4.46 -27.39
C ALA A 72 -14.49 -3.48 -27.83
N GLU A 73 -14.71 -2.17 -27.62
CA GLU A 73 -13.71 -1.15 -27.91
C GLU A 73 -12.46 -1.33 -27.04
N ARG A 74 -12.63 -1.48 -25.72
CA ARG A 74 -11.50 -1.70 -24.80
C ARG A 74 -10.76 -2.99 -25.11
N LEU A 75 -11.47 -4.09 -25.37
CA LEU A 75 -10.88 -5.36 -25.77
C LEU A 75 -10.08 -5.19 -27.06
N SER A 76 -10.62 -4.51 -28.08
CA SER A 76 -9.94 -4.31 -29.36
C SER A 76 -8.60 -3.57 -29.25
N ARG A 77 -8.46 -2.65 -28.28
CA ARG A 77 -7.21 -1.90 -28.03
C ARG A 77 -6.06 -2.81 -27.55
N HIS A 78 -6.39 -3.90 -26.87
CA HIS A 78 -5.40 -4.75 -26.18
C HIS A 78 -5.38 -6.20 -26.69
N HIS A 79 -6.39 -6.65 -27.42
CA HIS A 79 -6.61 -8.06 -27.76
C HIS A 79 -5.40 -8.69 -28.44
N ASP A 80 -4.81 -8.03 -29.44
CA ASP A 80 -3.72 -8.61 -30.21
C ASP A 80 -2.44 -8.79 -29.37
N GLU A 81 -2.09 -7.79 -28.55
CA GLU A 81 -0.96 -7.90 -27.62
C GLU A 81 -1.23 -8.96 -26.54
N LEU A 82 -2.41 -8.91 -25.92
CA LEU A 82 -2.80 -9.86 -24.87
C LEU A 82 -2.81 -11.30 -25.40
N ARG A 83 -3.37 -11.54 -26.58
CA ARG A 83 -3.36 -12.85 -27.23
C ARG A 83 -1.95 -13.30 -27.57
N TRP A 84 -1.11 -12.40 -28.10
CA TRP A 84 0.28 -12.73 -28.44
C TRP A 84 1.06 -13.16 -27.19
N LEU A 85 1.04 -12.37 -26.12
CA LEU A 85 1.72 -12.69 -24.85
C LEU A 85 1.20 -13.99 -24.23
N TYR A 86 -0.12 -14.20 -24.24
CA TYR A 86 -0.74 -15.41 -23.71
C TYR A 86 -0.31 -16.65 -24.49
N MET A 87 -0.32 -16.57 -25.83
CA MET A 87 0.09 -17.68 -26.69
C MET A 87 1.60 -17.94 -26.63
N GLU A 88 2.43 -16.91 -26.41
CA GLU A 88 3.87 -17.06 -26.20
C GLU A 88 4.17 -17.83 -24.91
N LEU A 89 3.44 -17.53 -23.82
CA LEU A 89 3.63 -18.24 -22.55
C LEU A 89 3.02 -19.64 -22.53
N TYR A 90 1.82 -19.81 -23.11
CA TYR A 90 1.00 -21.00 -22.87
C TYR A 90 0.68 -21.83 -24.10
N GLY A 91 0.73 -21.24 -25.31
CA GLY A 91 0.38 -21.95 -26.54
C GLY A 91 -1.06 -22.51 -26.58
N ASN A 92 -1.98 -21.96 -25.77
CA ASN A 92 -3.32 -22.53 -25.55
C ASN A 92 -4.44 -21.55 -25.96
N SER A 93 -4.98 -21.71 -27.17
CA SER A 93 -6.02 -20.83 -27.71
C SER A 93 -7.38 -20.98 -27.01
N ASP A 94 -7.70 -22.18 -26.55
CA ASP A 94 -9.01 -22.48 -25.97
C ASP A 94 -9.15 -21.84 -24.59
N MET A 95 -8.09 -21.90 -23.77
CA MET A 95 -8.05 -21.22 -22.49
C MET A 95 -7.97 -19.69 -22.61
N PHE A 96 -7.39 -19.18 -23.71
CA PHE A 96 -7.46 -17.77 -24.03
C PHE A 96 -8.88 -17.32 -24.37
N ALA A 97 -9.60 -18.10 -25.18
CA ALA A 97 -11.01 -17.82 -25.49
C ALA A 97 -11.88 -17.85 -24.22
N GLU A 98 -11.67 -18.85 -23.35
CA GLU A 98 -12.33 -18.92 -22.04
C GLU A 98 -12.03 -17.69 -21.17
N LEU A 99 -10.78 -17.21 -21.16
CA LEU A 99 -10.40 -15.99 -20.45
C LEU A 99 -11.18 -14.77 -20.98
N CYS A 100 -11.29 -14.59 -22.30
CA CYS A 100 -12.07 -13.50 -22.90
C CYS A 100 -13.56 -13.58 -22.53
N ASP A 101 -14.15 -14.77 -22.55
CA ASP A 101 -15.56 -14.98 -22.16
C ASP A 101 -15.78 -14.61 -20.68
N GLN A 102 -14.86 -15.00 -19.80
CA GLN A 102 -14.94 -14.67 -18.38
C GLN A 102 -14.72 -13.18 -18.13
N MET A 103 -13.80 -12.54 -18.85
CA MET A 103 -13.61 -11.08 -18.79
C MET A 103 -14.93 -10.35 -19.11
N LYS A 104 -15.68 -10.79 -20.11
CA LYS A 104 -17.01 -10.22 -20.43
C LYS A 104 -18.00 -10.44 -19.29
N ARG A 105 -18.06 -11.63 -18.70
CA ARG A 105 -18.95 -11.92 -17.55
C ARG A 105 -18.64 -11.06 -16.32
N TYR A 106 -17.36 -10.84 -16.02
CA TYR A 106 -16.95 -9.95 -14.95
C TYR A 106 -17.28 -8.49 -15.24
N TYR A 107 -17.12 -8.04 -16.49
CA TYR A 107 -17.57 -6.71 -16.92
C TYR A 107 -19.08 -6.54 -16.75
N ASP A 108 -19.87 -7.53 -17.17
CA ASP A 108 -21.34 -7.47 -17.12
C ASP A 108 -21.88 -7.50 -15.69
N SER A 109 -21.23 -8.27 -14.81
CA SER A 109 -21.60 -8.36 -13.39
C SER A 109 -21.09 -7.19 -12.54
N ARG A 110 -20.24 -6.32 -13.09
CA ARG A 110 -19.72 -5.15 -12.37
C ARG A 110 -20.85 -4.16 -12.06
N LYS A 111 -20.96 -3.77 -10.79
CA LYS A 111 -21.97 -2.81 -10.31
C LYS A 111 -21.93 -1.51 -11.12
N GLU A 112 -23.09 -0.90 -11.35
CA GLU A 112 -23.20 0.35 -12.11
C GLU A 112 -22.47 1.54 -11.46
N SER A 113 -22.43 1.59 -10.13
CA SER A 113 -21.62 2.58 -9.39
C SER A 113 -20.13 2.45 -9.73
N LEU A 114 -19.63 1.22 -9.81
CA LEU A 114 -18.24 0.94 -10.16
C LEU A 114 -17.94 1.18 -11.65
N LYS A 115 -18.86 0.86 -12.56
CA LYS A 115 -18.73 1.26 -13.99
C LYS A 115 -18.70 2.78 -14.16
N ALA A 116 -19.50 3.51 -13.38
CA ALA A 116 -19.48 4.98 -13.39
C ALA A 116 -18.16 5.53 -12.82
N LEU A 117 -17.63 4.93 -11.76
CA LEU A 117 -16.32 5.27 -11.20
C LEU A 117 -15.18 4.97 -12.18
N ASP A 118 -15.23 3.83 -12.87
CA ASP A 118 -14.28 3.49 -13.94
C ASP A 118 -14.30 4.54 -15.04
N LEU A 119 -15.48 4.95 -15.52
CA LEU A 119 -15.60 5.96 -16.57
C LEU A 119 -15.07 7.33 -16.10
N LYS A 120 -15.28 7.69 -14.83
CA LYS A 120 -14.72 8.91 -14.24
C LYS A 120 -13.20 8.85 -14.22
N ARG A 121 -12.63 7.77 -13.68
CA ARG A 121 -11.18 7.57 -13.58
C ARG A 121 -10.49 7.42 -14.92
N GLU A 122 -11.13 6.77 -15.89
CA GLU A 122 -10.63 6.66 -17.28
C GLU A 122 -10.54 8.05 -17.94
N LYS A 123 -11.52 8.93 -17.69
CA LYS A 123 -11.51 10.33 -18.18
C LYS A 123 -10.47 11.20 -17.47
N GLU A 124 -10.30 11.03 -16.16
CA GLU A 124 -9.24 11.69 -15.37
C GLU A 124 -7.85 11.13 -15.74
N GLY A 125 -7.80 9.92 -16.27
CA GLY A 125 -6.59 9.19 -16.63
C GLY A 125 -5.84 8.74 -15.39
N LYS A 126 -4.70 9.38 -15.12
CA LYS A 126 -3.74 8.99 -14.06
C LYS A 126 -4.20 9.50 -12.68
N TRP A 127 -5.45 9.20 -12.29
CA TRP A 127 -6.11 9.70 -11.07
C TRP A 127 -5.28 9.44 -9.79
N TYR A 128 -4.64 8.27 -9.72
CA TYR A 128 -3.78 7.83 -8.61
C TYR A 128 -2.50 8.67 -8.46
N ARG A 129 -2.20 9.56 -9.42
CA ARG A 129 -1.08 10.50 -9.35
C ARG A 129 -1.50 11.87 -8.85
N SER A 130 -2.74 12.01 -8.38
CA SER A 130 -3.18 13.26 -7.79
C SER A 130 -2.28 13.62 -6.61
N ARG A 131 -1.90 14.91 -6.56
CA ARG A 131 -1.15 15.47 -5.42
C ARG A 131 -1.91 15.35 -4.11
N ASP A 132 -3.24 15.26 -4.20
CA ASP A 132 -4.15 15.16 -3.06
C ASP A 132 -4.16 13.77 -2.44
N MET A 133 -3.55 12.76 -3.08
CA MET A 133 -3.49 11.42 -2.54
C MET A 133 -2.68 11.38 -1.24
N VAL A 134 -3.30 10.91 -0.17
CA VAL A 134 -2.67 10.60 1.12
C VAL A 134 -3.16 9.24 1.56
N GLY A 135 -2.21 8.33 1.73
CA GLY A 135 -2.46 6.95 2.10
C GLY A 135 -2.39 6.72 3.61
N MET A 136 -3.21 5.80 4.12
CA MET A 136 -2.98 5.14 5.42
C MET A 136 -3.08 3.61 5.30
N MET A 137 -2.06 2.90 5.79
CA MET A 137 -2.06 1.43 5.86
C MET A 137 -2.40 0.96 7.27
N MET A 138 -3.27 -0.06 7.36
CA MET A 138 -3.83 -0.51 8.64
C MET A 138 -4.28 -1.98 8.63
N TYR A 139 -4.15 -2.63 9.77
CA TYR A 139 -4.85 -3.88 10.07
C TYR A 139 -6.27 -3.55 10.55
N ILE A 140 -7.28 -4.19 9.97
CA ILE A 140 -8.71 -3.92 10.25
C ILE A 140 -9.02 -4.15 11.75
N ASP A 141 -8.58 -5.28 12.29
CA ASP A 141 -8.78 -5.67 13.69
C ASP A 141 -8.06 -4.74 14.66
N ASN A 142 -6.81 -4.40 14.38
CA ASN A 142 -6.03 -3.53 15.24
C ASN A 142 -6.52 -2.08 15.19
N PHE A 143 -6.96 -1.59 14.03
CA PHE A 143 -7.46 -0.23 13.89
C PHE A 143 -8.86 -0.07 14.48
N ALA A 144 -9.78 -0.97 14.14
CA ALA A 144 -11.19 -0.80 14.48
C ALA A 144 -11.94 -2.11 14.75
N GLY A 145 -11.25 -3.22 15.01
CA GLY A 145 -11.85 -4.50 15.36
C GLY A 145 -12.38 -5.32 14.18
N ASN A 146 -13.14 -4.71 13.27
CA ASN A 146 -13.71 -5.38 12.08
C ASN A 146 -14.07 -4.36 10.98
N LEU A 147 -14.58 -4.83 9.84
CA LEU A 147 -14.94 -3.99 8.69
C LEU A 147 -15.97 -2.90 9.05
N LYS A 148 -16.96 -3.22 9.88
CA LYS A 148 -17.96 -2.24 10.35
C LYS A 148 -17.34 -1.19 11.27
N GLY A 149 -16.39 -1.59 12.11
CA GLY A 149 -15.61 -0.66 12.90
C GLY A 149 -14.83 0.31 12.01
N VAL A 150 -14.19 -0.16 10.93
CA VAL A 150 -13.51 0.74 9.98
C VAL A 150 -14.51 1.72 9.35
N GLN A 151 -15.70 1.24 8.98
CA GLN A 151 -16.78 2.08 8.47
C GLN A 151 -17.20 3.17 9.48
N GLU A 152 -17.29 2.85 10.76
CA GLU A 152 -17.58 3.82 11.84
C GLU A 152 -16.44 4.84 12.03
N LYS A 153 -15.20 4.50 11.65
CA LYS A 153 -14.02 5.35 11.77
C LYS A 153 -13.69 6.15 10.50
N LEU A 154 -14.48 6.05 9.43
CA LEU A 154 -14.32 6.91 8.25
C LEU A 154 -14.29 8.42 8.56
N PRO A 155 -15.08 8.96 9.51
CA PRO A 155 -14.97 10.37 9.90
C PRO A 155 -13.60 10.75 10.50
N TYR A 156 -12.94 9.82 11.19
CA TYR A 156 -11.57 10.04 11.68
C TYR A 156 -10.58 10.07 10.52
N LEU A 157 -10.69 9.16 9.56
CA LEU A 157 -9.83 9.13 8.38
C LEU A 157 -9.99 10.40 7.51
N GLU A 158 -11.21 10.91 7.37
CA GLU A 158 -11.47 12.21 6.73
C GLU A 158 -10.78 13.36 7.49
N LYS A 159 -10.79 13.33 8.83
CA LYS A 159 -10.08 14.32 9.66
C LYS A 159 -8.57 14.26 9.45
N CYS A 160 -8.02 13.08 9.19
CA CYS A 160 -6.62 12.88 8.79
C CYS A 160 -6.35 13.22 7.31
N ASN A 161 -7.34 13.72 6.56
CA ASN A 161 -7.30 13.93 5.10
C ASN A 161 -6.89 12.68 4.29
N VAL A 162 -7.08 11.49 4.83
CA VAL A 162 -6.77 10.23 4.15
C VAL A 162 -7.85 9.93 3.12
N ASN A 163 -7.44 9.76 1.86
CA ASN A 163 -8.31 9.39 0.74
C ASN A 163 -7.86 8.11 0.02
N TYR A 164 -6.93 7.39 0.64
CA TYR A 164 -6.43 6.11 0.19
C TYR A 164 -6.16 5.25 1.42
N ILE A 165 -6.84 4.11 1.57
CA ILE A 165 -6.56 3.17 2.68
C ILE A 165 -6.12 1.83 2.15
N HIS A 166 -5.02 1.31 2.67
CA HIS A 166 -4.52 -0.03 2.40
C HIS A 166 -4.85 -0.93 3.59
N LEU A 167 -5.83 -1.81 3.38
CA LEU A 167 -6.24 -2.81 4.36
C LEU A 167 -5.29 -4.01 4.25
N MET A 168 -4.61 -4.32 5.36
CA MET A 168 -3.76 -5.52 5.47
C MET A 168 -4.58 -6.80 5.24
N PRO A 169 -3.94 -7.96 4.95
CA PRO A 169 -4.63 -9.15 4.46
C PRO A 169 -5.84 -9.56 5.33
N PHE A 170 -7.03 -9.46 4.73
CA PHE A 170 -8.32 -9.70 5.38
C PHE A 170 -9.08 -10.92 4.83
N LEU A 171 -8.55 -11.54 3.78
CA LEU A 171 -9.08 -12.77 3.22
C LEU A 171 -8.82 -13.96 4.14
N ASP A 172 -9.65 -15.00 4.03
CA ASP A 172 -9.62 -16.16 4.91
C ASP A 172 -8.23 -16.82 4.91
N SER A 173 -7.72 -17.11 6.11
CA SER A 173 -6.38 -17.65 6.32
C SER A 173 -6.34 -18.49 7.59
N PRO A 174 -5.53 -19.55 7.68
CA PRO A 174 -5.50 -20.42 8.85
C PRO A 174 -5.00 -19.71 10.11
N LYS A 175 -5.69 -19.91 11.24
CA LYS A 175 -5.25 -19.36 12.52
C LYS A 175 -3.86 -19.89 12.90
N GLY A 176 -2.96 -19.00 13.34
CA GLY A 176 -1.61 -19.33 13.82
C GLY A 176 -0.59 -19.69 12.72
N ARG A 177 -1.04 -19.97 11.49
CA ARG A 177 -0.17 -20.35 10.35
C ARG A 177 -0.54 -19.54 9.10
N SER A 178 -0.59 -18.22 9.27
CA SER A 178 -1.03 -17.31 8.22
C SER A 178 -0.02 -16.27 7.81
N ASP A 179 1.13 -16.16 8.47
CA ASP A 179 2.08 -15.05 8.26
C ASP A 179 1.37 -13.68 8.25
N GLY A 180 0.51 -13.40 9.25
CA GLY A 180 -0.28 -12.16 9.28
C GLY A 180 -1.43 -12.09 8.27
N GLY A 181 -1.78 -13.22 7.62
CA GLY A 181 -2.87 -13.32 6.64
C GLY A 181 -2.40 -13.53 5.20
N TYR A 182 -1.09 -13.59 4.94
CA TYR A 182 -0.54 -13.87 3.60
C TYR A 182 -0.67 -15.34 3.18
N ALA A 183 -0.93 -16.30 4.07
CA ALA A 183 -1.31 -17.66 3.67
C ALA A 183 -2.84 -17.75 3.41
N VAL A 184 -3.28 -17.33 2.23
CA VAL A 184 -4.71 -17.27 1.86
C VAL A 184 -5.29 -18.68 1.63
N ALA A 185 -6.35 -19.02 2.36
CA ALA A 185 -7.11 -20.27 2.23
C ALA A 185 -8.32 -20.13 1.29
N ASP A 186 -8.90 -18.93 1.16
CA ASP A 186 -9.99 -18.66 0.22
C ASP A 186 -9.97 -17.18 -0.21
N PHE A 187 -9.77 -16.93 -1.51
CA PHE A 187 -9.75 -15.58 -2.09
C PHE A 187 -11.11 -14.89 -2.14
N ARG A 188 -12.20 -15.63 -1.91
CA ARG A 188 -13.58 -15.13 -2.03
C ARG A 188 -14.31 -15.07 -0.71
N LYS A 189 -13.57 -15.15 0.39
CA LYS A 189 -14.10 -15.13 1.74
C LYS A 189 -13.24 -14.23 2.63
N VAL A 190 -13.88 -13.34 3.38
CA VAL A 190 -13.26 -12.55 4.44
C VAL A 190 -13.07 -13.42 5.68
N LYS A 191 -12.02 -13.18 6.47
CA LYS A 191 -11.82 -13.79 7.79
C LYS A 191 -13.09 -13.63 8.64
N PRO A 192 -13.66 -14.71 9.20
CA PRO A 192 -14.95 -14.64 9.91
C PRO A 192 -15.00 -13.60 11.03
N GLU A 193 -13.88 -13.35 11.72
CA GLU A 193 -13.76 -12.36 12.78
C GLU A 193 -13.79 -10.90 12.28
N LEU A 194 -13.46 -10.65 11.00
CA LEU A 194 -13.46 -9.32 10.39
C LEU A 194 -14.78 -8.98 9.70
N GLY A 195 -15.58 -9.99 9.35
CA GLY A 195 -16.89 -9.83 8.71
C GLY A 195 -17.08 -10.75 7.50
N THR A 196 -17.84 -10.26 6.52
CA THR A 196 -18.21 -10.99 5.29
C THR A 196 -17.78 -10.23 4.04
N MET A 197 -17.89 -10.88 2.87
CA MET A 197 -17.70 -10.18 1.58
C MET A 197 -18.71 -9.06 1.37
N ASP A 198 -19.93 -9.19 1.90
CA ASP A 198 -20.95 -8.15 1.83
C ASP A 198 -20.55 -6.94 2.69
N ASP A 199 -20.00 -7.17 3.89
CA ASP A 199 -19.48 -6.07 4.73
C ASP A 199 -18.29 -5.36 4.06
N LEU A 200 -17.46 -6.09 3.30
CA LEU A 200 -16.36 -5.51 2.51
C LEU A 200 -16.91 -4.62 1.39
N ALA A 201 -17.92 -5.11 0.66
CA ALA A 201 -18.56 -4.35 -0.41
C ALA A 201 -19.29 -3.12 0.12
N GLU A 202 -19.92 -3.20 1.29
CA GLU A 202 -20.55 -2.06 1.97
C GLU A 202 -19.50 -1.02 2.39
N LEU A 203 -18.38 -1.46 2.98
CA LEU A 203 -17.27 -0.57 3.31
C LEU A 203 -16.74 0.13 2.05
N ALA A 204 -16.57 -0.59 0.94
CA ALA A 204 -16.14 -0.01 -0.33
C ALA A 204 -17.11 1.08 -0.83
N ASP A 205 -18.41 0.78 -0.86
CA ASP A 205 -19.43 1.75 -1.27
C ASP A 205 -19.38 3.01 -0.36
N LYS A 206 -19.19 2.85 0.95
CA LYS A 206 -19.06 3.96 1.93
C LYS A 206 -17.77 4.76 1.78
N CYS A 207 -16.66 4.10 1.48
CA CYS A 207 -15.40 4.76 1.15
C CYS A 207 -15.53 5.59 -0.11
N HIS A 208 -16.15 5.06 -1.17
CA HIS A 208 -16.36 5.77 -2.43
C HIS A 208 -17.28 6.99 -2.28
N GLU A 209 -18.33 6.90 -1.46
CA GLU A 209 -19.17 8.06 -1.09
C GLU A 209 -18.36 9.22 -0.49
N LYS A 210 -17.25 8.90 0.20
CA LYS A 210 -16.33 9.86 0.84
C LYS A 210 -15.10 10.20 0.00
N GLY A 211 -14.98 9.65 -1.21
CA GLY A 211 -13.81 9.83 -2.07
C GLY A 211 -12.55 9.10 -1.56
N ILE A 212 -12.71 8.08 -0.72
CA ILE A 212 -11.62 7.23 -0.22
C ILE A 212 -11.49 6.01 -1.11
N SER A 213 -10.27 5.71 -1.57
CA SER A 213 -9.96 4.52 -2.37
C SER A 213 -9.42 3.38 -1.49
N LEU A 214 -9.82 2.14 -1.78
CA LEU A 214 -9.40 0.93 -1.06
C LEU A 214 -8.26 0.20 -1.78
N CYS A 215 -7.19 -0.12 -1.05
CA CYS A 215 -6.17 -1.10 -1.44
C CYS A 215 -6.28 -2.37 -0.63
N MET A 216 -6.03 -3.48 -1.30
CA MET A 216 -5.88 -4.80 -0.69
C MET A 216 -4.60 -5.50 -1.17
N ASP A 217 -4.16 -6.47 -0.37
CA ASP A 217 -3.15 -7.46 -0.73
C ASP A 217 -3.76 -8.60 -1.55
N PHE A 218 -3.25 -8.79 -2.76
CA PHE A 218 -3.55 -9.94 -3.61
C PHE A 218 -2.35 -10.88 -3.67
N VAL A 219 -2.41 -11.91 -2.82
CA VAL A 219 -1.37 -12.94 -2.71
C VAL A 219 -1.41 -13.84 -3.93
N MET A 220 -0.61 -13.50 -4.93
CA MET A 220 -0.67 -14.20 -6.21
C MET A 220 0.36 -15.32 -6.34
N ASN A 221 1.47 -15.27 -5.60
CA ASN A 221 2.54 -16.27 -5.74
C ASN A 221 2.19 -17.63 -5.14
N HIS A 222 1.43 -17.67 -4.04
CA HIS A 222 1.22 -18.88 -3.27
C HIS A 222 -0.17 -18.90 -2.64
N THR A 223 -0.62 -20.07 -2.19
CA THR A 223 -1.81 -20.22 -1.34
C THR A 223 -1.42 -20.89 -0.03
N SER A 224 -2.31 -20.82 0.96
CA SER A 224 -2.23 -21.71 2.11
C SER A 224 -2.27 -23.18 1.66
N GLU A 225 -1.59 -24.05 2.42
CA GLU A 225 -1.73 -25.50 2.29
C GLU A 225 -3.16 -26.01 2.59
N ASP A 226 -3.99 -25.18 3.22
CA ASP A 226 -5.41 -25.42 3.54
C ASP A 226 -6.36 -24.90 2.44
N HIS A 227 -5.83 -24.24 1.39
CA HIS A 227 -6.61 -23.81 0.24
C HIS A 227 -7.20 -25.00 -0.50
N GLU A 228 -8.40 -24.87 -1.08
CA GLU A 228 -9.11 -25.97 -1.75
C GLU A 228 -8.22 -26.69 -2.79
N TRP A 229 -7.44 -25.92 -3.56
CA TRP A 229 -6.52 -26.46 -4.55
C TRP A 229 -5.38 -27.28 -3.91
N ALA A 230 -4.80 -26.80 -2.81
CA ALA A 230 -3.74 -27.50 -2.09
C ALA A 230 -4.26 -28.78 -1.43
N VAL A 231 -5.47 -28.74 -0.86
CA VAL A 231 -6.13 -29.92 -0.26
C VAL A 231 -6.37 -30.99 -1.32
N LYS A 232 -6.89 -30.63 -2.50
CA LYS A 232 -7.11 -31.58 -3.60
C LYS A 232 -5.79 -32.11 -4.19
N ALA A 233 -4.78 -31.24 -4.32
CA ALA A 233 -3.44 -31.65 -4.74
C ALA A 233 -2.83 -32.68 -3.76
N ARG A 234 -2.96 -32.44 -2.45
CA ARG A 234 -2.52 -33.36 -1.39
C ARG A 234 -3.29 -34.69 -1.39
N GLN A 235 -4.50 -34.73 -1.95
CA GLN A 235 -5.25 -35.96 -2.15
C GLN A 235 -4.82 -36.73 -3.41
N GLY A 236 -3.84 -36.22 -4.17
CA GLY A 236 -3.31 -36.85 -5.37
C GLY A 236 -4.09 -36.53 -6.64
N ASP A 237 -4.97 -35.52 -6.63
CA ASP A 237 -5.65 -35.08 -7.85
C ASP A 237 -4.66 -34.38 -8.79
N GLY A 238 -4.35 -35.04 -9.91
CA GLY A 238 -3.33 -34.60 -10.86
C GLY A 238 -3.59 -33.21 -11.45
N GLU A 239 -4.86 -32.80 -11.61
CA GLU A 239 -5.20 -31.46 -12.10
C GLU A 239 -4.76 -30.40 -11.10
N TYR A 240 -5.07 -30.60 -9.82
CA TYR A 240 -4.69 -29.69 -8.75
C TYR A 240 -3.21 -29.78 -8.38
N MET A 241 -2.59 -30.95 -8.44
CA MET A 241 -1.13 -31.09 -8.29
C MET A 241 -0.38 -30.25 -9.32
N SER A 242 -0.88 -30.19 -10.57
CA SER A 242 -0.27 -29.39 -11.64
C SER A 242 -0.33 -27.88 -11.41
N ARG A 243 -1.13 -27.42 -10.43
CA ARG A 243 -1.21 -26.02 -10.01
C ARG A 243 -0.08 -25.61 -9.06
N TYR A 244 0.71 -26.57 -8.58
CA TYR A 244 1.87 -26.36 -7.71
C TYR A 244 3.10 -27.07 -8.28
N PHE A 245 4.24 -26.98 -7.58
CA PHE A 245 5.48 -27.65 -7.96
C PHE A 245 5.73 -28.87 -7.07
N PHE A 246 5.30 -30.05 -7.54
CA PHE A 246 5.53 -31.33 -6.87
C PHE A 246 6.68 -32.13 -7.49
N TYR A 247 7.56 -32.67 -6.66
CA TYR A 247 8.68 -33.53 -7.09
C TYR A 247 8.82 -34.76 -6.19
N ALA A 248 8.68 -35.96 -6.76
CA ALA A 248 8.95 -37.21 -6.04
C ALA A 248 10.46 -37.48 -5.89
N ASP A 249 11.27 -37.03 -6.85
CA ASP A 249 12.73 -37.19 -6.85
C ASP A 249 13.39 -35.99 -6.11
N PRO A 250 14.13 -36.23 -5.01
CA PRO A 250 14.85 -35.17 -4.30
C PRO A 250 15.95 -34.49 -5.13
N SER A 251 16.39 -35.09 -6.24
CA SER A 251 17.43 -34.50 -7.10
C SER A 251 16.99 -33.15 -7.69
N ILE A 252 15.71 -32.97 -7.99
CA ILE A 252 15.19 -31.73 -8.59
C ILE A 252 15.14 -30.59 -7.57
N PRO A 253 14.51 -30.74 -6.37
CA PRO A 253 14.63 -29.77 -5.30
C PRO A 253 16.09 -29.38 -5.01
N ALA A 254 17.00 -30.36 -4.95
CA ALA A 254 18.41 -30.12 -4.68
C ALA A 254 19.10 -29.23 -5.73
N GLU A 255 18.70 -29.29 -7.00
CA GLU A 255 19.21 -28.39 -8.05
C GLU A 255 18.67 -26.96 -7.90
N TYR A 256 17.39 -26.80 -7.51
CA TYR A 256 16.83 -25.47 -7.23
C TYR A 256 17.55 -24.80 -6.05
N GLU A 257 17.80 -25.52 -4.96
CA GLU A 257 18.46 -24.99 -3.75
C GLU A 257 19.88 -24.43 -4.01
N LYS A 258 20.54 -24.81 -5.12
CA LYS A 258 21.85 -24.26 -5.50
C LYS A 258 21.78 -22.83 -5.98
N THR A 259 20.63 -22.39 -6.49
CA THR A 259 20.49 -21.14 -7.25
C THR A 259 19.40 -20.22 -6.70
N VAL A 260 18.35 -20.77 -6.08
CA VAL A 260 17.24 -20.01 -5.50
C VAL A 260 17.63 -19.54 -4.09
N PRO A 261 17.68 -18.22 -3.84
CA PRO A 261 18.00 -17.71 -2.51
C PRO A 261 16.83 -17.96 -1.54
N GLN A 262 17.13 -18.31 -0.29
CA GLN A 262 16.13 -18.50 0.75
C GLN A 262 15.63 -17.15 1.27
N VAL A 263 14.32 -17.03 1.48
CA VAL A 263 13.70 -15.82 2.07
C VAL A 263 13.79 -15.86 3.59
N PHE A 264 13.58 -17.02 4.19
CA PHE A 264 13.48 -17.22 5.64
C PHE A 264 14.39 -18.35 6.14
N PRO A 265 15.73 -18.26 5.98
CA PRO A 265 16.64 -19.37 6.26
C PRO A 265 16.59 -19.90 7.69
N THR A 266 16.25 -19.05 8.66
CA THR A 266 16.17 -19.43 10.09
C THR A 266 14.83 -20.05 10.46
N THR A 267 13.71 -19.55 9.92
CA THR A 267 12.35 -19.94 10.33
C THR A 267 11.68 -20.93 9.39
N ALA A 268 12.05 -20.93 8.10
CA ALA A 268 11.60 -21.87 7.09
C ALA A 268 12.77 -22.20 6.13
N PRO A 269 13.70 -23.08 6.56
CA PRO A 269 14.90 -23.37 5.80
C PRO A 269 14.58 -24.10 4.49
N GLY A 270 15.27 -23.67 3.42
CA GLY A 270 15.08 -24.18 2.07
C GLY A 270 13.90 -23.53 1.33
N ASN A 271 13.55 -24.12 0.20
CA ASN A 271 12.46 -23.69 -0.68
C ASN A 271 11.47 -24.84 -0.96
N PHE A 272 11.61 -25.99 -0.28
CA PHE A 272 10.78 -27.18 -0.48
C PHE A 272 10.44 -27.86 0.84
N THR A 273 9.20 -28.35 0.93
CA THR A 273 8.68 -29.12 2.07
C THR A 273 8.36 -30.55 1.62
N TRP A 274 8.85 -31.56 2.36
CA TRP A 274 8.52 -32.96 2.10
C TRP A 274 7.17 -33.34 2.71
N LEU A 275 6.27 -33.90 1.90
CA LEU A 275 4.96 -34.41 2.30
C LEU A 275 4.98 -35.95 2.32
N PRO A 276 5.20 -36.59 3.49
CA PRO A 276 5.31 -38.04 3.59
C PRO A 276 4.04 -38.79 3.18
N GLU A 277 2.87 -38.17 3.32
CA GLU A 277 1.57 -38.74 3.01
C GLU A 277 1.37 -39.04 1.51
N ILE A 278 2.03 -38.27 0.65
CA ILE A 278 1.98 -38.48 -0.81
C ILE A 278 3.34 -38.82 -1.41
N GLY A 279 4.43 -38.77 -0.63
CA GLY A 279 5.77 -39.08 -1.10
C GLY A 279 6.32 -38.08 -2.11
N HIS A 280 6.07 -36.78 -1.90
CA HIS A 280 6.55 -35.70 -2.77
C HIS A 280 7.09 -34.52 -1.97
N TYR A 281 8.05 -33.80 -2.54
CA TYR A 281 8.36 -32.42 -2.17
C TYR A 281 7.38 -31.46 -2.83
N VAL A 282 6.98 -30.40 -2.12
CA VAL A 282 6.24 -29.26 -2.66
C VAL A 282 7.07 -27.98 -2.49
N MET A 283 7.09 -27.10 -3.49
CA MET A 283 7.80 -25.83 -3.38
C MET A 283 7.10 -24.88 -2.42
N THR A 284 7.87 -24.34 -1.48
CA THR A 284 7.45 -23.42 -0.41
C THR A 284 8.55 -22.37 -0.22
N THR A 285 8.56 -21.33 -1.06
CA THR A 285 9.58 -20.25 -1.05
C THR A 285 9.59 -19.49 0.29
N PHE A 286 8.44 -19.44 0.95
CA PHE A 286 8.21 -18.74 2.22
C PHE A 286 8.08 -19.76 3.36
N TYR A 287 6.96 -19.81 4.07
CA TYR A 287 6.72 -20.82 5.11
C TYR A 287 6.26 -22.17 4.53
N PRO A 288 6.45 -23.30 5.24
CA PRO A 288 6.01 -24.63 4.78
C PRO A 288 4.51 -24.74 4.47
N TYR A 289 3.70 -23.85 5.04
CA TYR A 289 2.25 -23.77 4.82
C TYR A 289 1.84 -22.81 3.69
N GLN A 290 2.80 -22.23 2.96
CA GLN A 290 2.59 -21.37 1.78
C GLN A 290 3.13 -22.06 0.53
N TRP A 291 2.23 -22.65 -0.26
CA TRP A 291 2.59 -23.46 -1.42
C TRP A 291 2.61 -22.61 -2.69
N ASP A 292 3.76 -22.57 -3.37
CA ASP A 292 3.96 -21.78 -4.58
C ASP A 292 3.10 -22.28 -5.75
N LEU A 293 2.35 -21.35 -6.35
CA LEU A 293 1.52 -21.59 -7.52
C LEU A 293 2.36 -21.67 -8.80
N ASN A 294 2.03 -22.64 -9.64
CA ASN A 294 2.72 -22.89 -10.90
C ASN A 294 2.12 -22.10 -12.06
N TYR A 295 2.61 -20.88 -12.28
CA TYR A 295 2.15 -20.02 -13.37
C TYR A 295 2.51 -20.51 -14.78
N ARG A 296 3.30 -21.59 -14.95
CA ARG A 296 3.43 -22.27 -16.25
C ARG A 296 2.13 -22.93 -16.68
N ASN A 297 1.24 -23.22 -15.72
CA ASN A 297 -0.09 -23.74 -15.99
C ASN A 297 -1.06 -22.57 -16.31
N PRO A 298 -1.61 -22.47 -17.53
CA PRO A 298 -2.56 -21.40 -17.89
C PRO A 298 -3.81 -21.37 -17.01
N ARG A 299 -4.22 -22.51 -16.42
CA ARG A 299 -5.34 -22.56 -15.47
C ARG A 299 -5.07 -21.72 -14.23
N VAL A 300 -3.82 -21.74 -13.72
CA VAL A 300 -3.43 -20.94 -12.56
C VAL A 300 -3.57 -19.45 -12.87
N PHE A 301 -3.02 -18.99 -13.99
CA PHE A 301 -3.14 -17.58 -14.38
C PHE A 301 -4.61 -17.15 -14.56
N ASN A 302 -5.41 -17.94 -15.30
CA ASN A 302 -6.81 -17.64 -15.53
C ASN A 302 -7.61 -17.55 -14.21
N GLU A 303 -7.50 -18.54 -13.33
CA GLU A 303 -8.23 -18.56 -12.05
C GLU A 303 -7.80 -17.42 -11.11
N MET A 304 -6.51 -17.08 -11.09
CA MET A 304 -6.03 -15.93 -10.32
C MET A 304 -6.57 -14.62 -10.91
N MET A 305 -6.67 -14.49 -12.23
CA MET A 305 -7.36 -13.35 -12.84
C MET A 305 -8.86 -13.31 -12.53
N TYR A 306 -9.52 -14.46 -12.38
CA TYR A 306 -10.93 -14.50 -11.96
C TYR A 306 -11.09 -14.03 -10.51
N ASN A 307 -10.16 -14.37 -9.62
CA ASN A 307 -10.14 -13.84 -8.25
C ASN A 307 -9.84 -12.33 -8.22
N PHE A 308 -8.89 -11.86 -9.03
CA PHE A 308 -8.61 -10.44 -9.21
C PHE A 308 -9.86 -9.65 -9.64
N LEU A 309 -10.55 -10.11 -10.69
CA LEU A 309 -11.74 -9.45 -11.22
C LEU A 309 -12.93 -9.53 -10.26
N TYR A 310 -13.05 -10.65 -9.52
CA TYR A 310 -14.04 -10.77 -8.46
C TYR A 310 -13.83 -9.70 -7.38
N LEU A 311 -12.61 -9.57 -6.85
CA LEU A 311 -12.27 -8.60 -5.82
C LEU A 311 -12.41 -7.15 -6.31
N ALA A 312 -12.05 -6.87 -7.57
CA ALA A 312 -12.33 -5.58 -8.20
C ALA A 312 -13.84 -5.27 -8.26
N ASN A 313 -14.70 -6.28 -8.46
CA ASN A 313 -16.15 -6.13 -8.43
C ASN A 313 -16.75 -6.00 -7.02
N GLN A 314 -15.97 -6.29 -5.98
CA GLN A 314 -16.31 -5.98 -4.58
C GLN A 314 -15.99 -4.54 -4.21
N GLY A 315 -15.40 -3.75 -5.11
CA GLY A 315 -15.14 -2.32 -4.92
C GLY A 315 -13.72 -1.97 -4.51
N MET A 316 -12.78 -2.92 -4.58
CA MET A 316 -11.34 -2.60 -4.44
C MET A 316 -10.90 -1.67 -5.57
N ASP A 317 -9.99 -0.73 -5.29
CA ASP A 317 -9.51 0.27 -6.25
C ASP A 317 -8.05 0.06 -6.65
N ILE A 318 -7.25 -0.37 -5.69
CA ILE A 318 -5.83 -0.64 -5.84
C ILE A 318 -5.60 -2.08 -5.39
N ILE A 319 -4.88 -2.85 -6.20
CA ILE A 319 -4.57 -4.24 -5.88
C ILE A 319 -3.05 -4.37 -5.78
N ARG A 320 -2.57 -4.60 -4.56
CA ARG A 320 -1.16 -4.89 -4.28
C ARG A 320 -0.86 -6.32 -4.70
N ILE A 321 -0.05 -6.49 -5.73
CA ILE A 321 0.40 -7.82 -6.18
C ILE A 321 1.60 -8.24 -5.34
N ASP A 322 1.31 -9.08 -4.34
CA ASP A 322 2.28 -9.55 -3.36
C ASP A 322 3.23 -10.59 -3.97
N ALA A 323 4.52 -10.50 -3.60
CA ALA A 323 5.55 -11.43 -4.02
C ALA A 323 5.61 -11.62 -5.56
N VAL A 324 5.30 -10.56 -6.32
CA VAL A 324 5.30 -10.61 -7.79
C VAL A 324 6.62 -11.12 -8.39
N PRO A 325 7.82 -10.84 -7.84
CA PRO A 325 9.05 -11.33 -8.45
C PRO A 325 9.21 -12.85 -8.48
N TYR A 326 8.44 -13.56 -7.67
CA TYR A 326 8.61 -14.99 -7.44
C TYR A 326 7.71 -15.86 -8.32
N ILE A 327 6.72 -15.30 -9.02
CA ILE A 327 5.63 -16.08 -9.63
C ILE A 327 6.06 -17.03 -10.76
N TRP A 328 7.28 -16.91 -11.29
CA TRP A 328 7.80 -17.81 -12.32
C TRP A 328 9.07 -18.53 -11.86
N LYS A 329 9.09 -19.86 -12.05
CA LYS A 329 10.20 -20.73 -11.62
C LYS A 329 10.87 -21.39 -12.82
N GLU A 330 12.20 -21.36 -12.82
CA GLU A 330 13.02 -21.98 -13.87
C GLU A 330 14.32 -22.54 -13.28
N LEU A 331 14.55 -23.83 -13.52
CA LEU A 331 15.72 -24.53 -13.00
C LEU A 331 17.01 -23.88 -13.52
N GLY A 332 18.00 -23.71 -12.64
CA GLY A 332 19.27 -23.05 -12.98
C GLY A 332 19.23 -21.53 -12.95
N THR A 333 18.10 -20.93 -12.56
CA THR A 333 17.96 -19.49 -12.32
C THR A 333 17.69 -19.21 -10.84
N ASN A 334 17.78 -17.95 -10.43
CA ASN A 334 17.40 -17.55 -9.07
C ASN A 334 15.87 -17.53 -8.83
N CYS A 335 15.05 -17.84 -9.84
CA CYS A 335 13.58 -17.80 -9.80
C CYS A 335 12.99 -16.46 -9.33
N ARG A 336 13.70 -15.34 -9.61
CA ARG A 336 13.27 -13.99 -9.24
C ARG A 336 13.41 -13.04 -10.44
N ASN A 337 12.37 -12.24 -10.72
CA ASN A 337 12.35 -11.23 -11.80
C ASN A 337 12.59 -11.80 -13.21
N LEU A 338 12.14 -13.03 -13.47
CA LEU A 338 12.26 -13.61 -14.81
C LEU A 338 11.33 -12.87 -15.80
N GLN A 339 11.66 -12.86 -17.09
CA GLN A 339 10.91 -12.12 -18.12
C GLN A 339 9.42 -12.52 -18.18
N GLN A 340 9.10 -13.76 -17.84
CA GLN A 340 7.73 -14.27 -17.80
C GLN A 340 6.91 -13.62 -16.69
N VAL A 341 7.54 -13.17 -15.59
CA VAL A 341 6.89 -12.36 -14.54
C VAL A 341 6.36 -11.07 -15.14
N HIS A 342 7.22 -10.30 -15.81
CA HIS A 342 6.87 -9.06 -16.50
C HIS A 342 5.76 -9.27 -17.54
N THR A 343 5.83 -10.39 -18.27
CA THR A 343 4.78 -10.77 -19.23
C THR A 343 3.43 -10.98 -18.55
N ILE A 344 3.40 -11.70 -17.43
CA ILE A 344 2.19 -11.92 -16.64
C ILE A 344 1.64 -10.58 -16.13
N VAL A 345 2.48 -9.72 -15.54
CA VAL A 345 2.04 -8.41 -15.03
C VAL A 345 1.49 -7.52 -16.15
N ARG A 346 2.10 -7.54 -17.34
CA ARG A 346 1.60 -6.83 -18.53
C ARG A 346 0.22 -7.36 -18.97
N MET A 347 0.01 -8.67 -18.95
CA MET A 347 -1.32 -9.25 -19.24
C MET A 347 -2.35 -8.85 -18.17
N MET A 348 -2.00 -8.91 -16.88
CA MET A 348 -2.88 -8.47 -15.78
C MET A 348 -3.29 -7.00 -15.96
N ARG A 349 -2.32 -6.14 -16.31
CA ARG A 349 -2.53 -4.72 -16.58
C ARG A 349 -3.56 -4.50 -17.69
N MET A 350 -3.40 -5.16 -18.82
CA MET A 350 -4.34 -5.05 -19.94
C MET A 350 -5.73 -5.60 -19.59
N ILE A 351 -5.83 -6.72 -18.88
CA ILE A 351 -7.13 -7.26 -18.46
C ILE A 351 -7.86 -6.27 -17.54
N GLY A 352 -7.14 -5.64 -16.61
CA GLY A 352 -7.67 -4.56 -15.77
C GLY A 352 -8.18 -3.37 -16.59
N GLU A 353 -7.41 -2.90 -17.57
CA GLU A 353 -7.81 -1.80 -18.48
C GLU A 353 -9.04 -2.14 -19.34
N ILE A 354 -9.26 -3.42 -19.64
CA ILE A 354 -10.43 -3.88 -20.40
C ILE A 354 -11.69 -3.92 -19.51
N VAL A 355 -11.60 -4.61 -18.37
CA VAL A 355 -12.76 -4.97 -17.55
C VAL A 355 -13.11 -3.89 -16.52
N CYS A 356 -12.10 -3.28 -15.89
CA CYS A 356 -12.25 -2.39 -14.75
C CYS A 356 -11.14 -1.31 -14.76
N PRO A 357 -11.15 -0.36 -15.72
CA PRO A 357 -10.04 0.57 -15.95
C PRO A 357 -9.80 1.57 -14.82
N GLY A 358 -10.69 1.66 -13.83
CA GLY A 358 -10.47 2.43 -12.61
C GLY A 358 -9.48 1.76 -11.64
N ILE A 359 -9.11 0.50 -11.86
CA ILE A 359 -8.22 -0.29 -10.99
C ILE A 359 -6.75 0.00 -11.25
N VAL A 360 -5.98 0.08 -10.16
CA VAL A 360 -4.55 0.37 -10.15
C VAL A 360 -3.79 -0.82 -9.57
N LEU A 361 -2.70 -1.20 -10.23
CA LEU A 361 -1.78 -2.26 -9.77
C LEU A 361 -0.63 -1.65 -8.97
N LEU A 362 -0.45 -2.13 -7.74
CA LEU A 362 0.66 -1.79 -6.87
C LEU A 362 1.61 -3.00 -6.77
N GLY A 363 2.80 -2.90 -7.34
CA GLY A 363 3.79 -3.97 -7.23
C GLY A 363 4.55 -3.91 -5.90
N GLU A 364 4.65 -5.04 -5.21
CA GLU A 364 5.63 -5.20 -4.13
C GLU A 364 6.90 -5.87 -4.65
N VAL A 365 8.00 -5.11 -4.60
CA VAL A 365 9.32 -5.55 -5.05
C VAL A 365 10.34 -5.12 -4.01
N VAL A 366 10.60 -5.97 -3.02
CA VAL A 366 11.59 -5.72 -1.95
C VAL A 366 12.97 -6.15 -2.45
N MET A 367 13.57 -5.32 -3.30
CA MET A 367 14.89 -5.55 -3.90
C MET A 367 15.68 -4.24 -4.05
N GLU A 368 16.91 -4.36 -4.55
CA GLU A 368 17.75 -3.21 -4.91
C GLU A 368 17.11 -2.34 -6.03
N PRO A 369 17.42 -1.03 -6.11
CA PRO A 369 16.72 -0.08 -6.98
C PRO A 369 16.63 -0.51 -8.45
N GLU A 370 17.72 -1.06 -9.00
CA GLU A 370 17.81 -1.49 -10.40
C GLU A 370 16.81 -2.60 -10.76
N LYS A 371 16.37 -3.38 -9.75
CA LYS A 371 15.38 -4.46 -9.92
C LYS A 371 13.95 -4.01 -9.68
N VAL A 372 13.73 -2.85 -9.05
CA VAL A 372 12.39 -2.31 -8.77
C VAL A 372 11.82 -1.62 -9.99
N ALA A 373 12.56 -0.68 -10.59
CA ALA A 373 12.07 0.13 -11.71
C ALA A 373 11.54 -0.66 -12.93
N PRO A 374 12.08 -1.83 -13.31
CA PRO A 374 11.54 -2.64 -14.40
C PRO A 374 10.07 -3.04 -14.25
N TYR A 375 9.53 -3.13 -13.02
CA TYR A 375 8.12 -3.49 -12.80
C TYR A 375 7.12 -2.38 -13.14
N PHE A 376 7.59 -1.18 -13.47
CA PHE A 376 6.75 -0.18 -14.14
C PHE A 376 6.51 -0.54 -15.62
N GLY A 377 7.31 -1.44 -16.20
CA GLY A 377 7.37 -1.70 -17.64
C GLY A 377 8.07 -0.55 -18.37
N THR A 378 7.69 -0.33 -19.63
CA THR A 378 8.08 0.88 -20.37
C THR A 378 6.90 1.84 -20.50
N VAL A 379 7.14 3.07 -20.96
CA VAL A 379 6.05 4.02 -21.21
C VAL A 379 5.06 3.50 -22.26
N GLU A 380 5.55 2.75 -23.24
CA GLU A 380 4.75 2.14 -24.31
C GLU A 380 4.09 0.82 -23.87
N LYS A 381 4.74 0.07 -22.98
CA LYS A 381 4.25 -1.21 -22.44
C LYS A 381 4.25 -1.16 -20.92
N PRO A 382 3.36 -0.38 -20.31
CA PRO A 382 3.32 -0.23 -18.86
C PRO A 382 2.86 -1.54 -18.19
N GLU A 383 3.40 -1.78 -17.00
CA GLU A 383 3.06 -2.89 -16.12
C GLU A 383 2.36 -2.34 -14.87
N CYS A 384 3.04 -2.33 -13.71
CA CYS A 384 2.50 -1.78 -12.49
C CYS A 384 2.26 -0.27 -12.62
N HIS A 385 1.20 0.20 -11.99
CA HIS A 385 0.92 1.64 -11.93
C HIS A 385 1.77 2.32 -10.86
N MET A 386 1.99 1.61 -9.75
CA MET A 386 2.69 2.08 -8.57
C MET A 386 3.64 1.01 -8.04
N LEU A 387 4.72 1.43 -7.39
CA LEU A 387 5.64 0.55 -6.66
C LEU A 387 5.95 1.16 -5.29
N TYR A 388 6.27 0.31 -4.31
CA TYR A 388 6.81 0.79 -3.03
C TYR A 388 8.21 1.38 -3.20
N ASN A 389 8.48 2.48 -2.51
CA ASN A 389 9.80 3.11 -2.50
C ASN A 389 10.72 2.53 -1.41
N VAL A 390 10.85 1.19 -1.38
CA VAL A 390 11.51 0.45 -0.29
C VAL A 390 12.95 0.93 -0.07
N THR A 391 13.72 1.12 -1.15
CA THR A 391 15.11 1.54 -1.03
C THR A 391 15.25 2.95 -0.48
N THR A 392 14.35 3.87 -0.82
CA THR A 392 14.38 5.23 -0.27
C THR A 392 14.01 5.23 1.21
N MET A 393 13.04 4.40 1.64
CA MET A 393 12.72 4.20 3.05
C MET A 393 13.95 3.70 3.83
N ALA A 394 14.59 2.62 3.36
CA ALA A 394 15.78 2.07 4.02
C ALA A 394 16.95 3.07 4.06
N THR A 395 17.17 3.81 2.96
CA THR A 395 18.23 4.81 2.86
C THR A 395 17.97 6.02 3.77
N THR A 396 16.70 6.40 3.97
CA THR A 396 16.31 7.47 4.89
C THR A 396 16.70 7.12 6.32
N TRP A 397 16.35 5.92 6.79
CA TRP A 397 16.73 5.45 8.12
C TRP A 397 18.24 5.24 8.26
N ASN A 398 18.93 4.76 7.22
CA ASN A 398 20.39 4.74 7.20
C ASN A 398 20.98 6.15 7.42
N THR A 399 20.45 7.18 6.74
CA THR A 399 20.92 8.56 6.89
C THR A 399 20.64 9.12 8.28
N VAL A 400 19.52 8.74 8.92
CA VAL A 400 19.25 9.09 10.32
C VAL A 400 20.32 8.54 11.25
N ALA A 401 20.69 7.26 11.11
CA ALA A 401 21.68 6.61 11.96
C ALA A 401 23.09 7.19 11.74
N THR A 402 23.52 7.23 10.48
CA THR A 402 24.87 7.64 10.07
C THR A 402 25.10 9.14 10.13
N ARG A 403 24.03 9.94 10.09
CA ARG A 403 24.05 11.40 9.88
C ARG A 403 24.77 11.79 8.58
N ASP A 404 24.78 10.87 7.61
CA ASP A 404 25.41 11.03 6.31
C ASP A 404 24.37 10.93 5.19
N VAL A 405 24.24 12.01 4.43
CA VAL A 405 23.26 12.14 3.34
C VAL A 405 23.77 11.65 2.00
N ARG A 406 25.04 11.22 1.88
CA ARG A 406 25.64 10.84 0.58
C ARG A 406 24.86 9.74 -0.13
N LEU A 407 24.47 8.70 0.60
CA LEU A 407 23.68 7.59 0.03
C LEU A 407 22.27 8.06 -0.34
N LEU A 408 21.61 8.82 0.53
CA LEU A 408 20.26 9.36 0.28
C LEU A 408 20.23 10.28 -0.94
N ARG A 409 21.25 11.14 -1.09
CA ARG A 409 21.39 11.99 -2.27
C ARG A 409 21.53 11.15 -3.53
N LYS A 410 22.41 10.13 -3.54
CA LYS A 410 22.58 9.23 -4.70
C LYS A 410 21.26 8.54 -5.05
N GLN A 411 20.55 8.03 -4.05
CA GLN A 411 19.24 7.40 -4.25
C GLN A 411 18.24 8.40 -4.83
N MET A 412 18.22 9.64 -4.35
CA MET A 412 17.33 10.65 -4.90
C MET A 412 17.69 11.07 -6.33
N ASP A 413 18.98 11.14 -6.68
CA ASP A 413 19.41 11.41 -8.05
C ASP A 413 18.90 10.32 -9.01
N ILE A 414 18.96 9.04 -8.59
CA ILE A 414 18.40 7.90 -9.35
C ILE A 414 16.89 8.06 -9.49
N VAL A 415 16.15 8.21 -8.39
CA VAL A 415 14.68 8.29 -8.39
C VAL A 415 14.19 9.49 -9.22
N CYS A 416 14.84 10.65 -9.11
CA CYS A 416 14.49 11.85 -9.88
C CYS A 416 14.84 11.74 -11.37
N SER A 417 15.72 10.82 -11.77
CA SER A 417 16.06 10.56 -13.17
C SER A 417 15.09 9.61 -13.88
N LEU A 418 14.27 8.88 -13.11
CA LEU A 418 13.27 7.96 -13.67
C LEU A 418 12.16 8.74 -14.41
N PRO A 419 11.48 8.09 -15.38
CA PRO A 419 10.31 8.66 -16.03
C PRO A 419 9.33 9.24 -15.02
N LYS A 420 8.84 10.46 -15.28
CA LYS A 420 7.84 11.13 -14.43
C LYS A 420 6.53 10.36 -14.37
N GLU A 421 6.36 9.39 -15.26
CA GLU A 421 5.25 8.47 -15.26
C GLU A 421 5.26 7.50 -14.08
N TYR A 422 6.40 7.29 -13.44
CA TYR A 422 6.54 6.31 -12.37
C TYR A 422 6.06 6.92 -11.06
N THR A 423 5.16 6.21 -10.38
CA THR A 423 4.53 6.66 -9.15
C THR A 423 4.94 5.75 -8.02
N PHE A 424 5.63 6.31 -7.03
CA PHE A 424 6.07 5.56 -5.86
C PHE A 424 5.09 5.73 -4.69
N LEU A 425 4.95 4.71 -3.85
CA LEU A 425 4.44 4.86 -2.49
C LEU A 425 5.61 5.16 -1.56
N ASN A 426 5.60 6.35 -0.97
CA ASN A 426 6.64 6.83 -0.06
C ASN A 426 6.16 6.64 1.38
N TYR A 427 6.94 5.93 2.19
CA TYR A 427 6.57 5.57 3.56
C TYR A 427 7.81 5.58 4.46
N LEU A 428 7.61 5.83 5.76
CA LEU A 428 8.66 5.70 6.77
C LEU A 428 8.65 4.31 7.40
N ARG A 429 7.45 3.79 7.67
CA ARG A 429 7.21 2.45 8.22
C ARG A 429 6.04 1.78 7.53
N CYS A 430 5.98 0.47 7.66
CA CYS A 430 4.88 -0.35 7.17
C CYS A 430 4.68 -1.52 8.13
N HIS A 431 3.76 -2.42 7.78
CA HIS A 431 3.46 -3.60 8.59
C HIS A 431 4.64 -4.58 8.73
N ASP A 432 5.62 -4.54 7.84
CA ASP A 432 6.78 -5.42 7.88
C ASP A 432 7.98 -4.74 8.54
N ASP A 433 8.99 -5.53 8.86
CA ASP A 433 10.26 -5.03 9.38
C ASP A 433 11.01 -4.14 8.35
N ILE A 434 12.13 -3.57 8.78
CA ILE A 434 13.10 -2.90 7.91
C ILE A 434 14.21 -3.89 7.55
N GLY A 435 14.23 -4.27 6.27
CA GLY A 435 15.40 -4.87 5.63
C GLY A 435 16.34 -3.78 5.09
N TRP A 436 17.64 -3.88 5.41
CA TRP A 436 18.66 -2.93 4.95
C TRP A 436 19.07 -3.19 3.49
N GLY A 437 18.13 -3.07 2.55
CA GLY A 437 18.37 -3.19 1.11
C GLY A 437 19.06 -1.95 0.53
N LEU A 438 20.31 -1.71 0.93
CA LEU A 438 21.10 -0.53 0.52
C LEU A 438 22.03 -0.85 -0.67
N ASP A 439 22.51 0.19 -1.36
CA ASP A 439 23.54 0.06 -2.40
C ASP A 439 24.91 -0.23 -1.76
N TYR A 440 25.14 -1.50 -1.42
CA TYR A 440 26.35 -1.95 -0.76
C TYR A 440 27.60 -1.89 -1.64
N ALA A 441 27.43 -1.93 -2.97
CA ALA A 441 28.54 -1.71 -3.89
C ALA A 441 29.13 -0.30 -3.68
N THR A 442 28.27 0.71 -3.61
CA THR A 442 28.68 2.09 -3.33
C THR A 442 29.18 2.28 -1.91
N LEU A 443 28.47 1.75 -0.91
CA LEU A 443 28.89 1.85 0.49
C LEU A 443 30.27 1.23 0.71
N SER A 444 30.59 0.14 0.02
CA SER A 444 31.90 -0.50 0.10
C SER A 444 33.03 0.40 -0.41
N GLU A 445 32.80 1.21 -1.44
CA GLU A 445 33.77 2.22 -1.90
C GLU A 445 34.04 3.31 -0.84
N TRP A 446 33.07 3.54 0.06
CA TRP A 446 33.20 4.48 1.19
C TRP A 446 33.66 3.79 2.49
N GLY A 447 34.06 2.51 2.42
CA GLY A 447 34.57 1.74 3.56
C GLY A 447 33.50 1.06 4.41
N MET A 448 32.22 1.11 4.01
CA MET A 448 31.10 0.48 4.72
C MET A 448 30.74 -0.86 4.05
N LYS A 449 31.29 -1.95 4.61
CA LYS A 449 30.95 -3.31 4.15
C LYS A 449 29.56 -3.71 4.62
N GLU A 450 28.87 -4.53 3.82
CA GLU A 450 27.47 -4.92 4.06
C GLU A 450 27.18 -5.41 5.47
N VAL A 451 27.76 -6.56 5.87
CA VAL A 451 27.45 -7.20 7.16
C VAL A 451 27.77 -6.27 8.36
N PRO A 452 28.98 -5.66 8.47
CA PRO A 452 29.27 -4.72 9.55
C PRO A 452 28.35 -3.49 9.57
N HIS A 453 27.97 -2.97 8.40
CA HIS A 453 27.10 -1.80 8.31
C HIS A 453 25.67 -2.12 8.73
N LYS A 454 25.12 -3.27 8.30
CA LYS A 454 23.83 -3.79 8.78
C LYS A 454 23.81 -3.93 10.29
N LYS A 455 24.86 -4.52 10.86
CA LYS A 455 25.01 -4.67 12.31
C LYS A 455 25.02 -3.32 13.01
N TYR A 456 25.77 -2.34 12.50
CA TYR A 456 25.76 -0.98 13.04
C TYR A 456 24.36 -0.35 13.02
N LEU A 457 23.63 -0.46 11.91
CA LEU A 457 22.27 0.07 11.81
C LEU A 457 21.34 -0.60 12.83
N ASN A 458 21.39 -1.93 12.94
CA ASN A 458 20.64 -2.68 13.94
C ASN A 458 21.00 -2.24 15.37
N ASP A 459 22.29 -2.19 15.73
CA ASP A 459 22.73 -1.76 17.06
C ASP A 459 22.38 -0.29 17.35
N TYR A 460 22.39 0.59 16.35
CA TYR A 460 21.91 1.96 16.48
C TYR A 460 20.42 1.98 16.80
N PHE A 461 19.58 1.32 16.00
CA PHE A 461 18.13 1.37 16.19
C PHE A 461 17.61 0.56 17.39
N LEU A 462 18.38 -0.42 17.88
CA LEU A 462 18.14 -1.07 19.18
C LEU A 462 18.47 -0.18 20.38
N GLY A 463 19.07 1.00 20.17
CA GLY A 463 19.52 1.88 21.25
C GLY A 463 20.81 1.43 21.93
N ARG A 464 21.58 0.51 21.31
CA ARG A 464 22.85 -0.01 21.86
C ARG A 464 24.05 0.87 21.53
N THR A 465 23.93 1.74 20.53
CA THR A 465 24.96 2.71 20.16
C THR A 465 24.82 4.00 20.97
N GLU A 466 25.95 4.55 21.44
CA GLU A 466 25.97 5.82 22.15
C GLU A 466 25.27 6.94 21.35
N GLY A 467 24.40 7.69 22.02
CA GLY A 467 23.62 8.77 21.41
C GLY A 467 22.44 8.33 20.55
N SER A 468 22.12 7.03 20.51
CA SER A 468 20.85 6.57 19.93
C SER A 468 19.69 6.77 20.90
N VAL A 469 18.59 7.31 20.37
CA VAL A 469 17.31 7.49 21.07
C VAL A 469 16.26 6.45 20.63
N SER A 470 16.61 5.58 19.67
CA SER A 470 15.67 4.62 19.10
C SER A 470 15.36 3.47 20.06
N ARG A 471 14.16 2.89 19.94
CA ARG A 471 13.74 1.64 20.60
C ARG A 471 13.09 0.71 19.58
N GLY A 472 13.49 -0.56 19.57
CA GLY A 472 12.93 -1.58 18.69
C GLY A 472 13.51 -2.97 18.96
N GLU A 473 13.21 -3.91 18.07
CA GLU A 473 13.62 -5.32 18.17
C GLU A 473 14.11 -5.89 16.85
N LEU A 474 14.88 -6.98 16.92
CA LEU A 474 15.34 -7.70 15.73
C LEU A 474 14.31 -8.73 15.28
N TYR A 475 14.28 -8.96 13.98
CA TYR A 475 13.48 -10.00 13.34
C TYR A 475 14.37 -10.91 12.49
N ASN A 476 14.11 -12.22 12.55
CA ASN A 476 14.86 -13.26 11.85
C ASN A 476 16.40 -13.08 11.97
N GLU A 477 16.90 -12.85 13.19
CA GLU A 477 18.34 -12.79 13.44
C GLU A 477 18.97 -14.15 13.10
N ASP A 478 19.92 -14.14 12.16
CA ASP A 478 20.77 -15.28 11.87
C ASP A 478 22.11 -15.11 12.60
N PRO A 479 22.37 -15.90 13.66
CA PRO A 479 23.61 -15.79 14.42
C PRO A 479 24.86 -16.20 13.63
N VAL A 480 24.71 -16.91 12.50
CA VAL A 480 25.82 -17.36 11.66
C VAL A 480 26.25 -16.25 10.71
N THR A 481 25.31 -15.65 9.98
CA THR A 481 25.61 -14.57 9.02
C THR A 481 25.69 -13.20 9.68
N GLY A 482 25.07 -13.03 10.86
CA GLY A 482 24.90 -11.74 11.53
C GLY A 482 23.87 -10.84 10.84
N ASP A 483 23.11 -11.38 9.87
CA ASP A 483 22.02 -10.67 9.21
C ASP A 483 20.79 -10.68 10.12
N ALA A 484 20.12 -9.54 10.20
CA ALA A 484 18.88 -9.40 10.94
C ALA A 484 18.11 -8.21 10.38
N ARG A 485 16.79 -8.30 10.45
CA ARG A 485 15.87 -7.21 10.09
C ARG A 485 15.44 -6.47 11.36
N PHE A 486 14.91 -5.25 11.22
CA PHE A 486 14.61 -4.39 12.38
C PHE A 486 13.13 -3.99 12.47
N CYS A 487 12.56 -4.04 13.67
CA CYS A 487 11.15 -3.78 13.96
C CYS A 487 10.97 -2.64 14.98
N ALA A 488 10.23 -1.59 14.61
CA ALA A 488 9.71 -0.56 15.52
C ALA A 488 8.66 0.33 14.84
N THR A 489 7.92 1.14 15.61
CA THR A 489 7.11 2.25 15.07
C THR A 489 7.98 3.46 14.73
N THR A 490 7.48 4.37 13.89
CA THR A 490 8.20 5.60 13.50
C THR A 490 8.55 6.43 14.75
N ALA A 491 7.57 6.63 15.64
CA ALA A 491 7.73 7.38 16.88
C ALA A 491 8.84 6.82 17.78
N SER A 492 8.91 5.50 17.94
CA SER A 492 9.94 4.82 18.74
C SER A 492 11.32 4.94 18.12
N MET A 493 11.44 4.94 16.78
CA MET A 493 12.72 5.18 16.09
C MET A 493 13.16 6.66 16.14
N CYS A 494 12.20 7.58 16.21
CA CYS A 494 12.45 9.01 16.38
C CYS A 494 12.89 9.36 17.81
N GLY A 495 12.52 8.54 18.79
CA GLY A 495 12.93 8.66 20.19
C GLY A 495 11.82 9.13 21.13
N ILE A 496 10.58 9.23 20.66
CA ILE A 496 9.40 9.64 21.44
C ILE A 496 9.22 8.68 22.62
N GLU A 497 9.36 7.37 22.37
CA GLU A 497 9.27 6.34 23.41
C GLU A 497 10.35 6.53 24.50
N SER A 498 11.61 6.73 24.09
CA SER A 498 12.72 6.89 25.04
C SER A 498 12.57 8.16 25.88
N ALA A 499 12.19 9.28 25.25
CA ALA A 499 11.98 10.55 25.93
C ALA A 499 10.81 10.49 26.92
N GLY A 500 9.72 9.80 26.53
CA GLY A 500 8.56 9.59 27.40
C GLY A 500 8.90 8.73 28.61
N PHE A 501 9.67 7.65 28.43
CA PHE A 501 10.14 6.80 29.52
C PHE A 501 11.07 7.54 30.48
N GLU A 502 11.99 8.36 29.95
CA GLU A 502 12.95 9.15 30.73
C GLU A 502 12.33 10.40 31.36
N GLN A 503 11.09 10.76 30.99
CA GLN A 503 10.41 12.00 31.39
C GLN A 503 11.24 13.25 31.06
N ASP A 504 11.88 13.24 29.89
CA ASP A 504 12.80 14.29 29.44
C ASP A 504 12.12 15.16 28.37
N GLU A 505 11.71 16.36 28.76
CA GLU A 505 10.99 17.31 27.89
C GLU A 505 11.85 17.79 26.71
N GLU A 506 13.16 17.97 26.91
CA GLU A 506 14.05 18.43 25.84
C GLU A 506 14.26 17.34 24.79
N LYS A 507 14.45 16.09 25.24
CA LYS A 507 14.49 14.94 24.33
C LYS A 507 13.16 14.73 23.60
N MET A 508 12.04 14.95 24.29
CA MET A 508 10.72 14.81 23.68
C MET A 508 10.52 15.82 22.54
N GLU A 509 10.87 17.08 22.77
CA GLU A 509 10.80 18.12 21.73
C GLU A 509 11.70 17.76 20.52
N CYS A 510 12.93 17.31 20.77
CA CYS A 510 13.82 16.86 19.71
C CYS A 510 13.26 15.66 18.93
N ALA A 511 12.65 14.70 19.62
CA ALA A 511 12.05 13.52 19.01
C ALA A 511 10.84 13.88 18.12
N VAL A 512 9.97 14.77 18.59
CA VAL A 512 8.82 15.28 17.81
C VAL A 512 9.30 16.04 16.57
N VAL A 513 10.29 16.91 16.71
CA VAL A 513 10.87 17.63 15.54
C VAL A 513 11.49 16.64 14.54
N LYS A 514 12.19 15.61 15.01
CA LYS A 514 12.77 14.58 14.15
C LYS A 514 11.68 13.80 13.39
N ASP A 515 10.60 13.43 14.08
CA ASP A 515 9.46 12.74 13.50
C ASP A 515 8.79 13.58 12.39
N ILE A 516 8.45 14.84 12.71
CA ILE A 516 7.86 15.79 11.76
C ILE A 516 8.80 16.04 10.58
N MET A 517 10.12 16.15 10.81
CA MET A 517 11.11 16.33 9.74
C MET A 517 11.11 15.14 8.76
N LEU A 518 11.05 13.91 9.27
CA LEU A 518 11.01 12.71 8.43
C LEU A 518 9.72 12.61 7.64
N HIS A 519 8.58 12.91 8.27
CA HIS A 519 7.30 13.01 7.56
C HIS A 519 7.34 14.13 6.51
N ALA A 520 7.84 15.31 6.84
CA ALA A 520 8.00 16.40 5.88
C ALA A 520 8.84 15.96 4.66
N TYR A 521 9.95 15.27 4.90
CA TYR A 521 10.76 14.69 3.83
C TYR A 521 9.95 13.72 2.96
N MET A 522 9.21 12.78 3.56
CA MET A 522 8.33 11.85 2.85
C MET A 522 7.26 12.58 2.00
N PHE A 523 6.60 13.60 2.56
CA PHE A 523 5.55 14.36 1.88
C PHE A 523 6.07 15.19 0.69
N THR A 524 7.35 15.59 0.71
CA THR A 524 7.99 16.32 -0.40
C THR A 524 8.39 15.45 -1.58
N GLN A 525 8.47 14.14 -1.40
CA GLN A 525 8.84 13.21 -2.46
C GLN A 525 7.73 13.11 -3.53
N SER A 526 8.14 12.92 -4.78
CA SER A 526 7.21 12.56 -5.87
C SER A 526 6.62 11.17 -5.61
N GLY A 527 5.32 11.01 -5.81
CA GLY A 527 4.58 9.81 -5.41
C GLY A 527 3.54 10.09 -4.33
N ILE A 528 2.98 9.05 -3.74
CA ILE A 528 1.92 9.14 -2.73
C ILE A 528 2.55 8.95 -1.34
N PRO A 529 2.41 9.91 -0.40
CA PRO A 529 2.77 9.70 0.99
C PRO A 529 1.84 8.66 1.63
N MET A 530 2.42 7.71 2.34
CA MET A 530 1.74 6.55 2.88
C MET A 530 2.06 6.44 4.38
N LEU A 531 1.11 6.87 5.20
CA LEU A 531 1.18 6.76 6.65
C LEU A 531 0.94 5.31 7.08
N TYR A 532 1.60 4.89 8.14
CA TYR A 532 1.24 3.69 8.87
C TYR A 532 0.37 4.07 10.06
N SER A 533 -0.80 3.45 10.20
CA SER A 533 -1.78 3.87 11.21
C SER A 533 -1.15 3.86 12.61
N GLY A 534 -1.29 4.99 13.31
CA GLY A 534 -0.64 5.26 14.59
C GLY A 534 0.49 6.30 14.47
N ASP A 535 1.14 6.41 13.30
CA ASP A 535 2.18 7.42 13.08
C ASP A 535 1.62 8.85 13.21
N GLU A 536 0.35 9.07 12.82
CA GLU A 536 -0.30 10.39 12.88
C GLU A 536 -0.59 10.89 14.30
N ILE A 537 -0.48 10.00 15.30
CA ILE A 537 -0.63 10.31 16.72
C ILE A 537 0.68 10.03 17.51
N GLY A 538 1.79 9.75 16.81
CA GLY A 538 3.06 9.41 17.44
C GLY A 538 2.99 8.15 18.31
N GLN A 539 2.23 7.13 17.87
CA GLN A 539 2.07 5.88 18.60
C GLN A 539 3.40 5.13 18.72
N VAL A 540 3.78 4.79 19.94
CA VAL A 540 5.02 4.04 20.25
C VAL A 540 4.81 2.53 20.13
N ASN A 541 5.90 1.77 20.22
CA ASN A 541 5.91 0.30 20.23
C ASN A 541 4.88 -0.30 21.20
N ASP A 542 4.21 -1.36 20.75
CA ASP A 542 3.35 -2.19 21.57
C ASP A 542 4.15 -3.40 22.06
N TYR A 543 4.47 -3.46 23.36
CA TYR A 543 5.18 -4.59 23.95
C TYR A 543 4.26 -5.73 24.42
N THR A 544 2.93 -5.52 24.40
CA THR A 544 1.95 -6.50 24.89
C THR A 544 1.82 -7.72 23.98
N TYR A 545 2.33 -7.66 22.74
CA TYR A 545 2.39 -8.84 21.87
C TYR A 545 3.18 -10.01 22.47
N LYS A 546 4.10 -9.74 23.42
CA LYS A 546 4.85 -10.78 24.14
C LYS A 546 3.97 -11.58 25.11
N ASP A 547 2.84 -11.03 25.50
CA ASP A 547 1.87 -11.69 26.39
C ASP A 547 0.96 -12.66 25.61
N ASP A 548 0.96 -12.58 24.28
CA ASP A 548 0.21 -13.45 23.37
C ASP A 548 1.15 -14.52 22.79
N PRO A 549 1.01 -15.80 23.18
CA PRO A 549 1.89 -16.88 22.69
C PRO A 549 1.87 -17.06 21.16
N ASP A 550 0.78 -16.66 20.49
CA ASP A 550 0.66 -16.75 19.03
C ASP A 550 1.43 -15.63 18.31
N LYS A 551 1.78 -14.55 19.02
CA LYS A 551 2.48 -13.35 18.48
C LYS A 551 3.90 -13.21 18.98
N ALA A 552 4.19 -13.64 20.21
CA ALA A 552 5.47 -13.48 20.88
C ALA A 552 6.70 -13.94 20.05
N PRO A 553 6.62 -15.01 19.22
CA PRO A 553 7.75 -15.42 18.37
C PRO A 553 8.08 -14.46 17.22
N ASP A 554 7.16 -13.57 16.84
CA ASP A 554 7.31 -12.66 15.71
C ASP A 554 7.38 -11.20 16.19
N SER A 555 8.60 -10.66 16.22
CA SER A 555 8.84 -9.30 16.69
C SER A 555 8.23 -8.21 15.82
N ARG A 556 7.72 -8.52 14.61
CA ARG A 556 6.98 -7.54 13.80
C ARG A 556 5.72 -7.06 14.53
N TYR A 557 5.14 -7.86 15.43
CA TYR A 557 3.98 -7.43 16.22
C TYR A 557 4.27 -6.25 17.15
N ILE A 558 5.53 -5.90 17.42
CA ILE A 558 5.90 -4.69 18.18
C ILE A 558 5.33 -3.40 17.55
N HIS A 559 5.17 -3.40 16.22
CA HIS A 559 4.61 -2.29 15.46
C HIS A 559 3.34 -2.72 14.73
N ARG A 560 2.62 -3.74 15.22
CA ARG A 560 1.28 -4.12 14.73
C ARG A 560 0.27 -4.12 15.88
N GLY A 561 0.53 -3.31 16.90
CA GLY A 561 -0.35 -3.17 18.06
C GLY A 561 -1.71 -2.56 17.70
N LYS A 562 -2.64 -2.63 18.64
CA LYS A 562 -3.95 -1.96 18.49
C LYS A 562 -3.77 -0.45 18.37
N PHE A 563 -4.63 0.19 17.60
CA PHE A 563 -4.68 1.64 17.52
C PHE A 563 -5.15 2.22 18.86
N CYS A 564 -4.36 3.12 19.43
CA CYS A 564 -4.62 3.71 20.75
C CYS A 564 -5.63 4.86 20.65
N TRP A 565 -6.93 4.53 20.59
CA TRP A 565 -8.01 5.51 20.47
C TRP A 565 -8.06 6.53 21.62
N ASP A 566 -7.68 6.12 22.83
CA ASP A 566 -7.51 6.98 24.00
C ASP A 566 -6.35 7.98 23.83
N VAL A 567 -5.27 7.56 23.17
CA VAL A 567 -4.17 8.47 22.79
C VAL A 567 -4.64 9.43 21.71
N ALA A 568 -5.40 8.97 20.71
CA ALA A 568 -5.93 9.79 19.63
C ALA A 568 -6.85 10.93 20.10
N GLU A 569 -7.50 10.82 21.27
CA GLU A 569 -8.26 11.94 21.86
C GLU A 569 -7.38 13.15 22.18
N ASN A 570 -6.06 12.95 22.37
CA ASN A 570 -5.12 14.03 22.66
C ASN A 570 -4.73 14.87 21.45
N ILE A 571 -5.20 14.58 20.22
CA ILE A 571 -4.91 15.44 19.06
C ILE A 571 -5.44 16.86 19.23
N GLU A 572 -6.44 17.08 20.10
CA GLU A 572 -6.99 18.39 20.46
C GLU A 572 -6.37 18.97 21.75
N LYS A 573 -5.50 18.21 22.42
CA LYS A 573 -4.89 18.62 23.69
C LYS A 573 -3.61 19.40 23.41
N GLU A 574 -3.70 20.71 23.61
CA GLU A 574 -2.60 21.66 23.41
C GLU A 574 -1.32 21.19 24.12
N GLY A 575 -0.21 21.16 23.37
CA GLY A 575 1.11 20.81 23.88
C GLY A 575 1.38 19.31 24.00
N SER A 576 0.40 18.45 23.70
CA SER A 576 0.64 17.01 23.60
C SER A 576 1.49 16.66 22.37
N VAL A 577 2.14 15.49 22.42
CA VAL A 577 2.87 14.95 21.25
C VAL A 577 1.93 14.73 20.07
N GLN A 578 0.72 14.22 20.36
CA GLN A 578 -0.32 13.90 19.39
C GLN A 578 -0.75 15.15 18.62
N GLU A 579 -1.08 16.23 19.34
CA GLU A 579 -1.47 17.51 18.75
C GLU A 579 -0.39 18.07 17.81
N LYS A 580 0.87 18.10 18.27
CA LYS A 580 2.00 18.59 17.47
C LYS A 580 2.18 17.81 16.17
N ILE A 581 2.18 16.48 16.23
CA ILE A 581 2.37 15.63 15.05
C ILE A 581 1.17 15.75 14.11
N PHE A 582 -0.04 15.61 14.63
CA PHE A 582 -1.27 15.62 13.85
C PHE A 582 -1.46 16.93 13.08
N HIS A 583 -1.27 18.07 13.75
CA HIS A 583 -1.35 19.39 13.12
C HIS A 583 -0.21 19.64 12.13
N ALA A 584 1.00 19.15 12.41
CA ALA A 584 2.11 19.26 11.47
C ALA A 584 1.85 18.46 10.19
N LEU A 585 1.34 17.23 10.29
CA LEU A 585 0.94 16.42 9.13
C LEU A 585 -0.16 17.10 8.32
N THR A 586 -1.22 17.58 8.99
CA THR A 586 -2.28 18.36 8.35
C THR A 586 -1.70 19.56 7.58
N ARG A 587 -0.74 20.26 8.18
CA ARG A 587 -0.08 21.40 7.52
C ARG A 587 0.76 20.98 6.31
N LEU A 588 1.47 19.87 6.38
CA LEU A 588 2.26 19.32 5.27
C LEU A 588 1.36 18.93 4.10
N GLU A 589 0.20 18.33 4.38
CA GLU A 589 -0.83 17.99 3.39
C GLU A 589 -1.38 19.24 2.69
N GLU A 590 -1.72 20.27 3.46
CA GLU A 590 -2.15 21.57 2.92
C GLU A 590 -1.09 22.19 2.02
N ILE A 591 0.18 22.15 2.43
CA ILE A 591 1.29 22.69 1.64
C ILE A 591 1.40 21.92 0.32
N ARG A 592 1.40 20.59 0.39
CA ARG A 592 1.48 19.71 -0.78
C ARG A 592 0.33 19.93 -1.77
N ARG A 593 -0.89 20.15 -1.27
CA ARG A 593 -2.07 20.46 -2.07
C ARG A 593 -1.93 21.80 -2.79
N ASN A 594 -1.47 22.84 -2.08
CA ASN A 594 -1.53 24.22 -2.53
C ASN A 594 -0.28 24.74 -3.28
N HIS A 595 0.89 24.14 -3.09
CA HIS A 595 2.14 24.60 -3.68
C HIS A 595 2.62 23.63 -4.78
N ALA A 596 2.39 24.03 -6.04
CA ALA A 596 2.76 23.31 -7.26
C ALA A 596 4.22 23.53 -7.67
#